data_AF-A0A8T4D1Y0-F1
#
_entry.id   AF-A0A8T4D1Y0-F1
#
_cell.length_a   1.000
_cell.length_b   1.000
_cell.length_c   1.000
_cell.angle_alpha   90.00
_cell.angle_beta   90.00
_cell.angle_gamma   90.00
#
_symmetry.space_group_name_H-M   'P 1'
#
loop_
_entity.id
_entity.type
_entity.pdbx_description
1 polymer ?
#
loop_
_entity_poly.entity_id
_entity_poly.type
_entity_poly.pdbx_seq_one_letter_code
_entity_poly.pdbx_strand_id
1 'polypeptide(L)'
;MIEVLLMLLGVLLAATIGASVEYYRQVRKAQKEYEKAREAVEDIVLSFNRELKREAERLELVAYKVEGSTAKANASLKRVDSIEQKIAPIESKVKAITENDETILSKIAEVDTKTHNIEAAHQTLKTKITELEAQVQKLAEVPEIKSEPVIPIRRDKAMSALTDTEVIVLEMLSAEGPKTAPEIKDRVRLSREHTARLMKKLYEKGYLERETGKIPFRYSVKEEMKKFLNKAANEQM
;
A
#
# COMPACT_ATOMS: atom_id res chain seq x y z
N MET A 1 -5.04 10.69 -133.32
CA MET A 1 -5.09 9.72 -132.20
C MET A 1 -3.98 9.96 -131.18
N ILE A 2 -2.71 10.05 -131.60
CA ILE A 2 -1.56 10.24 -130.69
C ILE A 2 -1.60 11.59 -129.95
N GLU A 3 -1.92 12.69 -130.63
CA GLU A 3 -1.99 14.03 -130.01
C GLU A 3 -3.06 14.13 -128.91
N VAL A 4 -4.22 13.49 -129.13
CA VAL A 4 -5.31 13.43 -128.14
C VAL A 4 -4.90 12.60 -126.92
N LEU A 5 -4.15 11.51 -127.12
CA LEU A 5 -3.60 10.68 -126.04
C LEU A 5 -2.57 11.46 -125.20
N LEU A 6 -1.71 12.25 -125.85
CA LEU A 6 -0.70 13.08 -125.17
C LEU A 6 -1.34 14.21 -124.35
N MET A 7 -2.40 14.86 -124.86
CA MET A 7 -3.16 15.83 -124.06
C MET A 7 -3.81 15.18 -122.84
N LEU A 8 -4.44 14.02 -122.99
CA LEU A 8 -5.05 13.27 -121.89
C LEU A 8 -4.02 12.88 -120.81
N LEU A 9 -2.84 12.42 -121.22
CA LEU A 9 -1.74 12.10 -120.31
C LEU A 9 -1.26 13.36 -119.55
N GLY A 10 -1.15 14.50 -120.24
CA GLY A 10 -0.77 15.77 -119.62
C GLY A 10 -1.77 16.25 -118.57
N VAL A 11 -3.07 16.17 -118.87
CA VAL A 11 -4.14 16.50 -117.91
C VAL A 11 -4.13 15.56 -116.71
N LEU A 12 -3.93 14.26 -116.94
CA LEU A 12 -3.81 13.26 -115.88
C LEU A 12 -2.60 13.54 -114.97
N LEU A 13 -1.44 13.86 -115.55
CA LEU A 13 -0.23 14.21 -114.79
C LEU A 13 -0.41 15.50 -113.99
N ALA A 14 -1.06 16.52 -114.56
CA ALA A 14 -1.36 17.75 -113.82
C ALA A 14 -2.32 17.49 -112.66
N ALA A 15 -3.33 16.65 -112.85
CA ALA A 15 -4.27 16.25 -111.80
C ALA A 15 -3.59 15.44 -110.69
N THR A 16 -2.69 14.50 -111.02
CA THR A 16 -1.95 13.72 -110.02
C THR A 16 -0.95 14.58 -109.24
N ILE A 17 -0.26 15.52 -109.89
CA ILE A 17 0.62 16.48 -109.22
C ILE A 17 -0.20 17.39 -108.30
N GLY A 18 -1.34 17.90 -108.77
CA GLY A 18 -2.26 18.72 -107.97
C GLY A 18 -2.75 17.99 -106.72
N ALA A 19 -3.25 16.78 -106.88
CA ALA A 19 -3.69 15.93 -105.77
C ALA A 19 -2.54 15.59 -104.80
N SER A 20 -1.33 15.33 -105.33
CA SER A 20 -0.14 15.06 -104.50
C SER A 20 0.25 16.27 -103.65
N VAL A 21 0.17 17.49 -104.21
CA VAL A 21 0.46 18.73 -103.48
C VAL A 21 -0.60 19.01 -102.41
N GLU A 22 -1.89 18.81 -102.71
CA GLU A 22 -2.94 18.93 -101.70
C GLU A 22 -2.77 17.92 -100.56
N TYR A 23 -2.52 16.66 -100.89
CA TYR A 23 -2.28 15.61 -99.90
C TYR A 23 -1.06 15.94 -99.03
N TYR A 24 0.04 16.39 -99.64
CA TYR A 24 1.23 16.82 -98.91
C TYR A 24 0.93 17.99 -97.94
N ARG A 25 0.14 18.97 -98.38
CA ARG A 25 -0.29 20.08 -97.52
C ARG A 25 -1.18 19.61 -96.37
N GLN A 26 -2.09 18.67 -96.62
CA GLN A 26 -2.98 18.12 -95.60
C GLN A 26 -2.20 17.31 -94.55
N VAL A 27 -1.28 16.45 -94.99
CA VAL A 27 -0.39 15.69 -94.10
C VAL A 27 0.47 16.63 -93.25
N ARG A 28 1.04 17.69 -93.81
CA ARG A 28 1.80 18.68 -93.01
C ARG A 28 0.94 19.40 -91.96
N LYS A 29 -0.32 19.69 -92.25
CA LYS A 29 -1.23 20.29 -91.26
C LYS A 29 -1.54 19.29 -90.13
N ALA A 30 -1.88 18.05 -90.48
CA ALA A 30 -2.13 16.99 -89.52
C ALA A 30 -0.91 16.69 -88.64
N GLN A 31 0.31 16.70 -89.20
CA GLN A 31 1.55 16.54 -88.43
C GLN A 31 1.74 17.64 -87.39
N LYS A 32 1.45 18.90 -87.73
CA LYS A 32 1.53 20.02 -86.77
C LYS A 32 0.52 19.91 -85.65
N GLU A 33 -0.70 19.49 -85.94
CA GLU A 33 -1.72 19.26 -84.91
C GLU A 33 -1.37 18.06 -84.02
N TYR A 34 -0.82 17.00 -84.62
CA TYR A 34 -0.32 15.84 -83.89
C TYR A 34 0.84 16.19 -82.95
N GLU A 35 1.82 16.98 -83.40
CA GLU A 35 2.93 17.39 -82.52
C GLU A 35 2.45 18.20 -81.31
N LYS A 36 1.50 19.13 -81.51
CA LYS A 36 0.89 19.88 -80.40
C LYS A 36 0.14 18.97 -79.43
N ALA A 37 -0.65 18.03 -79.95
CA ALA A 37 -1.38 17.07 -79.11
C ALA A 37 -0.42 16.14 -78.36
N ARG A 38 0.66 15.70 -79.02
CA ARG A 38 1.70 14.86 -78.42
C ARG A 38 2.41 15.58 -77.28
N GLU A 39 2.80 16.84 -77.46
CA GLU A 39 3.42 17.66 -76.42
C GLU A 39 2.51 17.80 -75.20
N ALA A 40 1.22 18.13 -75.41
CA ALA A 40 0.26 18.21 -74.32
C ALA A 40 0.06 16.87 -73.57
N VAL A 41 0.00 15.75 -74.31
CA VAL A 41 -0.11 14.42 -73.71
C VAL A 41 1.17 14.04 -72.95
N GLU A 42 2.34 14.37 -73.50
CA GLU A 42 3.63 14.14 -72.85
C GLU A 42 3.72 14.89 -71.51
N ASP A 43 3.34 16.17 -71.48
CA ASP A 43 3.27 16.96 -70.26
C ASP A 43 2.30 16.37 -69.23
N ILE A 44 1.12 15.93 -69.68
CA ILE A 44 0.14 15.26 -68.81
C ILE A 44 0.76 13.98 -68.23
N VAL A 45 1.34 13.11 -69.05
CA VAL A 45 1.94 11.84 -68.59
C VAL A 45 3.09 12.11 -67.60
N LEU A 46 3.93 13.11 -67.86
CA LEU A 46 5.00 13.50 -66.94
C LEU A 46 4.45 14.02 -65.61
N SER A 47 3.38 14.82 -65.64
CA SER A 47 2.74 15.33 -64.43
C SER A 47 2.12 14.20 -63.60
N PHE A 48 1.41 13.27 -64.22
CA PHE A 48 0.84 12.10 -63.55
C PHE A 48 1.91 11.20 -62.95
N ASN A 49 3.01 10.95 -63.68
CA ASN A 49 4.11 10.15 -63.13
C ASN A 49 4.73 10.84 -61.89
N ARG A 50 4.88 12.16 -61.93
CA ARG A 50 5.35 12.94 -60.77
C ARG A 50 4.37 12.87 -59.60
N GLU A 51 3.07 12.99 -59.87
CA GLU A 51 2.02 12.90 -58.85
C GLU A 51 1.92 11.50 -58.24
N LEU A 52 1.95 10.45 -59.06
CA LEU A 52 1.97 9.06 -58.60
C LEU A 52 3.16 8.78 -57.70
N LYS A 53 4.35 9.29 -58.06
CA LYS A 53 5.53 9.17 -57.19
C LYS A 53 5.33 9.87 -55.85
N ARG A 54 4.79 11.09 -55.86
CA ARG A 54 4.53 11.85 -54.61
C ARG A 54 3.48 11.17 -53.74
N GLU A 55 2.43 10.62 -54.33
CA GLU A 55 1.40 9.87 -53.59
C GLU A 55 1.92 8.54 -53.07
N ALA A 56 2.80 7.85 -53.80
CA ALA A 56 3.46 6.64 -53.30
C ALA A 56 4.33 6.94 -52.05
N GLU A 57 5.13 8.02 -52.08
CA GLU A 57 5.92 8.45 -50.92
C GLU A 57 5.03 8.85 -49.72
N ARG A 58 3.90 9.51 -49.97
CA ARG A 58 2.93 9.84 -48.92
C ARG A 58 2.28 8.59 -48.34
N LEU A 59 1.93 7.63 -49.18
CA LEU A 59 1.33 6.36 -48.76
C LEU A 59 2.31 5.57 -47.88
N GLU A 60 3.60 5.55 -48.22
CA GLU A 60 4.64 4.93 -47.42
C GLU A 60 4.78 5.61 -46.04
N LEU A 61 4.77 6.94 -45.98
CA LEU A 61 4.78 7.68 -44.72
C LEU A 61 3.54 7.40 -43.85
N VAL A 62 2.37 7.30 -44.48
CA VAL A 62 1.12 6.96 -43.79
C VAL A 62 1.19 5.52 -43.28
N ALA A 63 1.66 4.57 -44.10
CA ALA A 63 1.83 3.17 -43.70
C ALA A 63 2.76 3.06 -42.50
N TYR A 64 3.93 3.72 -42.53
CA TYR A 64 4.86 3.77 -41.41
C TYR A 64 4.24 4.34 -40.13
N LYS A 65 3.48 5.44 -40.24
CA LYS A 65 2.78 6.04 -39.08
C LYS A 65 1.69 5.10 -38.54
N VAL A 66 0.96 4.42 -39.42
CA VAL A 66 -0.08 3.45 -39.05
C VAL A 66 0.55 2.26 -38.32
N GLU A 67 1.62 1.69 -38.85
CA GLU A 67 2.37 0.59 -38.21
C GLU A 67 2.95 1.00 -36.85
N GLY A 68 3.53 2.21 -36.76
CA GLY A 68 4.01 2.73 -35.48
C GLY A 68 2.88 2.94 -34.47
N SER A 69 1.72 3.40 -34.92
CA SER A 69 0.53 3.57 -34.08
C SER A 69 -0.06 2.23 -33.64
N THR A 70 -0.15 1.25 -34.54
CA THR A 70 -0.67 -0.09 -34.23
C THR A 70 0.26 -0.84 -33.26
N ALA A 71 1.58 -0.70 -33.39
CA ALA A 71 2.53 -1.24 -32.44
C ALA A 71 2.35 -0.65 -31.03
N LYS A 72 2.17 0.68 -30.93
CA LYS A 72 1.86 1.35 -29.65
C LYS A 72 0.51 0.93 -29.07
N ALA A 73 -0.51 0.78 -29.92
CA ALA A 73 -1.83 0.30 -29.52
C ALA A 73 -1.76 -1.13 -28.97
N ASN A 74 -1.06 -2.03 -29.66
CA ASN A 74 -0.85 -3.42 -29.22
C ASN A 74 -0.06 -3.50 -27.91
N ALA A 75 0.97 -2.67 -27.74
CA ALA A 75 1.70 -2.59 -26.47
C ALA A 75 0.80 -2.11 -25.32
N SER A 76 -0.13 -1.20 -25.60
CA SER A 76 -1.10 -0.70 -24.62
C SER A 76 -2.15 -1.77 -24.29
N LEU A 77 -2.63 -2.52 -25.28
CA LEU A 77 -3.54 -3.66 -25.08
C LEU A 77 -2.92 -4.71 -24.14
N LYS A 78 -1.67 -5.11 -24.36
CA LYS A 78 -0.97 -6.03 -23.45
C LYS A 78 -0.89 -5.51 -22.01
N ARG A 79 -0.76 -4.20 -21.82
CA ARG A 79 -0.79 -3.58 -20.47
C ARG A 79 -2.18 -3.67 -19.87
N VAL A 80 -3.23 -3.43 -20.66
CA VAL A 80 -4.62 -3.58 -20.22
C VAL A 80 -4.89 -5.03 -19.78
N ASP A 81 -4.49 -6.02 -20.57
CA ASP A 81 -4.64 -7.44 -20.20
C ASP A 81 -3.94 -7.76 -18.87
N SER A 82 -2.74 -7.21 -18.65
CA SER A 82 -2.01 -7.40 -17.39
C SER A 82 -2.68 -6.73 -16.19
N ILE A 83 -3.37 -5.61 -16.42
CA ILE A 83 -4.15 -4.91 -15.39
C ILE A 83 -5.41 -5.72 -15.09
N GLU A 84 -6.11 -6.21 -16.11
CA GLU A 84 -7.30 -7.05 -15.97
C GLU A 84 -7.01 -8.31 -15.15
N GLN A 85 -5.89 -8.99 -15.44
CA GLN A 85 -5.42 -10.13 -14.64
C GLN A 85 -5.15 -9.78 -13.17
N LYS A 86 -4.74 -8.54 -12.87
CA LYS A 86 -4.54 -8.06 -11.49
C LYS A 86 -5.84 -7.61 -10.81
N ILE A 87 -6.84 -7.20 -11.58
CA ILE A 87 -8.14 -6.77 -11.05
C ILE A 87 -8.97 -7.98 -10.58
N ALA A 88 -8.98 -9.08 -11.33
CA ALA A 88 -9.73 -10.29 -10.95
C ALA A 88 -9.49 -10.79 -9.51
N PRO A 89 -8.25 -10.94 -9.01
CA PRO A 89 -8.01 -11.34 -7.62
C PRO A 89 -8.32 -10.23 -6.60
N ILE A 90 -8.33 -8.95 -7.01
CA ILE A 90 -8.77 -7.86 -6.13
C ILE A 90 -10.29 -7.95 -5.95
N GLU A 91 -11.03 -8.20 -7.04
CA GLU A 91 -12.49 -8.37 -6.98
C GLU A 91 -12.89 -9.53 -6.06
N SER A 92 -12.20 -10.67 -6.15
CA SER A 92 -12.46 -11.81 -5.25
C SER A 92 -12.11 -11.49 -3.79
N LYS A 93 -11.02 -10.77 -3.53
CA LYS A 93 -10.68 -10.29 -2.18
C LYS A 93 -11.71 -9.32 -1.63
N VAL A 94 -12.23 -8.41 -2.46
CA VAL A 94 -13.30 -7.46 -2.06
C VAL A 94 -14.58 -8.21 -1.71
N LYS A 95 -14.96 -9.23 -2.50
CA LYS A 95 -16.11 -10.10 -2.18
C LYS A 95 -15.92 -10.80 -0.83
N ALA A 96 -14.75 -11.42 -0.60
CA ALA A 96 -14.45 -12.07 0.67
C ALA A 96 -14.45 -11.11 1.88
N ILE A 97 -13.98 -9.87 1.70
CA ILE A 97 -14.06 -8.84 2.74
C ILE A 97 -15.52 -8.48 3.02
N THR A 98 -16.34 -8.35 1.99
CA THR A 98 -17.77 -8.03 2.14
C THR A 98 -18.51 -9.13 2.91
N GLU A 99 -18.25 -10.40 2.59
CA GLU A 99 -18.78 -11.54 3.34
C GLU A 99 -18.33 -11.52 4.80
N ASN A 100 -17.05 -11.23 5.06
CA ASN A 100 -16.53 -11.11 6.41
C ASN A 100 -17.19 -9.96 7.19
N ASP A 101 -17.41 -8.80 6.56
CA ASP A 101 -18.11 -7.67 7.17
C ASP A 101 -19.53 -8.05 7.61
N GLU A 102 -20.29 -8.81 6.81
CA GLU A 102 -21.61 -9.32 7.21
C GLU A 102 -21.52 -10.24 8.45
N THR A 103 -20.51 -11.12 8.50
CA THR A 103 -20.32 -11.99 9.67
C THR A 103 -19.88 -11.21 10.92
N ILE A 104 -19.12 -10.13 10.76
CA ILE A 104 -18.70 -9.27 11.87
C ILE A 104 -19.91 -8.47 12.37
N LEU A 105 -20.74 -7.92 11.49
CA LEU A 105 -21.96 -7.22 11.86
C LEU A 105 -22.93 -8.10 12.65
N SER A 106 -23.11 -9.36 12.26
CA SER A 106 -23.97 -10.29 13.01
C SER A 106 -23.41 -10.64 14.40
N LYS A 107 -22.09 -10.84 14.51
CA LYS A 107 -21.42 -11.03 15.80
C LYS A 107 -21.48 -9.80 16.69
N ILE A 108 -21.36 -8.60 16.14
CA ILE A 108 -21.49 -7.34 16.88
C ILE A 108 -22.92 -7.23 17.45
N ALA A 109 -23.94 -7.53 16.65
CA ALA A 109 -25.32 -7.55 17.13
C ALA A 109 -25.53 -8.57 18.26
N GLU A 110 -24.94 -9.76 18.15
CA GLU A 110 -25.00 -10.76 19.21
C GLU A 110 -24.32 -10.26 20.50
N VAL A 111 -23.14 -9.64 20.39
CA VAL A 111 -22.43 -9.05 21.54
C VAL A 111 -23.25 -7.92 22.17
N ASP A 112 -23.88 -7.07 21.36
CA ASP A 112 -24.73 -5.99 21.84
C ASP A 112 -25.88 -6.54 22.70
N THR A 113 -26.58 -7.58 22.22
CA THR A 113 -27.64 -8.25 23.00
C THR A 113 -27.13 -8.86 24.30
N LYS A 114 -25.95 -9.50 24.29
CA LYS A 114 -25.34 -10.06 25.50
C LYS A 114 -24.97 -8.95 26.50
N THR A 115 -24.46 -7.82 26.01
CA THR A 115 -24.10 -6.67 26.84
C THR A 115 -25.34 -6.07 27.50
N HIS A 116 -26.43 -5.92 26.74
CA HIS A 116 -27.70 -5.43 27.28
C HIS A 116 -28.29 -6.36 28.36
N ASN A 117 -28.22 -7.68 28.16
CA ASN A 117 -28.63 -8.66 29.16
C ASN A 117 -27.78 -8.60 30.45
N ILE A 118 -26.46 -8.41 30.30
CA ILE A 118 -25.55 -8.23 31.44
C ILE A 118 -25.85 -6.94 32.17
N GLU A 119 -26.14 -5.85 31.46
CA GLU A 119 -26.52 -4.57 32.05
C GLU A 119 -27.82 -4.71 32.86
N ALA A 120 -28.84 -5.37 32.31
CA ALA A 120 -30.08 -5.67 33.02
C ALA A 120 -29.84 -6.52 34.28
N ALA A 121 -29.02 -7.58 34.17
CA ALA A 121 -28.64 -8.40 35.32
C ALA A 121 -27.90 -7.59 36.38
N HIS A 122 -26.98 -6.72 35.97
CA HIS A 122 -26.25 -5.83 36.88
C HIS A 122 -27.17 -4.84 37.58
N GLN A 123 -28.17 -4.28 36.90
CA GLN A 123 -29.20 -3.45 37.52
C GLN A 123 -30.00 -4.24 38.57
N THR A 124 -30.43 -5.48 38.27
CA THR A 124 -31.16 -6.31 39.23
C THR A 124 -30.32 -6.73 40.44
N LEU A 125 -29.02 -6.97 40.24
CA LEU A 125 -28.09 -7.25 41.33
C LEU A 125 -27.88 -6.00 42.18
N LYS A 126 -27.73 -4.83 41.56
CA LYS A 126 -27.61 -3.56 42.26
C LYS A 126 -28.84 -3.30 43.15
N THR A 127 -30.06 -3.50 42.64
CA THR A 127 -31.28 -3.32 43.45
C THR A 127 -31.34 -4.29 44.62
N LYS A 128 -30.97 -5.57 44.41
CA LYS A 128 -30.91 -6.58 45.48
C LYS A 128 -29.85 -6.23 46.54
N ILE A 129 -28.68 -5.74 46.13
CA ILE A 129 -27.62 -5.32 47.05
C ILE A 129 -28.11 -4.14 47.90
N THR A 130 -28.75 -3.12 47.30
CA THR A 130 -29.30 -1.99 48.07
C THR A 130 -30.41 -2.43 49.03
N GLU A 131 -31.21 -3.43 48.66
CA GLU A 131 -32.25 -3.98 49.52
C GLU A 131 -31.65 -4.80 50.68
N LEU A 132 -30.57 -5.55 50.42
CA LEU A 132 -29.83 -6.29 51.44
C LEU A 132 -29.09 -5.35 52.39
N GLU A 133 -28.46 -4.30 51.87
CA GLU A 133 -27.85 -3.23 52.67
C GLU A 133 -28.89 -2.58 53.59
N ALA A 134 -30.09 -2.24 53.07
CA ALA A 134 -31.17 -1.71 53.88
C ALA A 134 -31.67 -2.69 54.97
N GLN A 135 -31.70 -3.99 54.68
CA GLN A 135 -32.04 -5.02 55.68
C GLN A 135 -30.95 -5.17 56.74
N VAL A 136 -29.67 -5.12 56.35
CA VAL A 136 -28.53 -5.14 57.29
C VAL A 136 -28.52 -3.87 58.15
N GLN A 137 -28.85 -2.70 57.58
CA GLN A 137 -28.99 -1.46 58.34
C GLN A 137 -30.11 -1.54 59.39
N LYS A 138 -31.24 -2.18 59.06
CA LYS A 138 -32.34 -2.44 60.01
C LYS A 138 -31.99 -3.48 61.07
N LEU A 139 -31.12 -4.45 60.76
CA LEU A 139 -30.57 -5.42 61.73
C LEU A 139 -29.47 -4.81 62.61
N ALA A 140 -28.86 -3.69 62.19
CA ALA A 140 -27.83 -2.96 62.93
C ALA A 140 -28.38 -1.93 63.93
N GLU A 141 -29.71 -1.77 64.05
CA GLU A 141 -30.33 -1.04 65.17
C GLU A 141 -30.40 -1.92 66.43
N VAL A 142 -29.24 -2.32 66.94
CA VAL A 142 -29.02 -2.88 68.30
C VAL A 142 -27.84 -2.10 68.89
N PRO A 143 -27.91 -1.62 70.14
CA PRO A 143 -27.17 -0.42 70.57
C PRO A 143 -25.65 -0.58 70.61
N GLU A 144 -24.98 0.55 70.34
CA GLU A 144 -23.52 0.75 70.33
C GLU A 144 -22.76 -0.07 71.38
N ILE A 145 -21.86 -0.94 70.91
CA ILE A 145 -20.72 -1.39 71.70
C ILE A 145 -19.47 -0.81 71.04
N LYS A 146 -18.87 0.17 71.72
CA LYS A 146 -17.53 0.68 71.44
C LYS A 146 -16.54 -0.48 71.50
N SER A 147 -15.92 -0.84 70.38
CA SER A 147 -14.74 -1.69 70.38
C SER A 147 -13.67 -1.10 69.45
N GLU A 148 -12.50 -0.91 70.04
CA GLU A 148 -11.25 -0.35 69.54
C GLU A 148 -10.78 -0.97 68.20
N PRO A 149 -9.99 -0.24 67.39
CA PRO A 149 -9.46 -0.77 66.15
C PRO A 149 -8.25 -1.67 66.46
N VAL A 150 -8.45 -2.98 66.52
CA VAL A 150 -7.37 -3.96 66.50
C VAL A 150 -7.63 -4.99 65.41
N ILE A 151 -7.10 -4.73 64.20
CA ILE A 151 -6.63 -5.80 63.33
C ILE A 151 -5.32 -5.34 62.66
N PRO A 152 -4.15 -5.72 63.19
CA PRO A 152 -2.88 -5.55 62.50
C PRO A 152 -2.79 -6.52 61.32
N ILE A 153 -2.62 -5.98 60.12
CA ILE A 153 -2.23 -6.73 58.94
C ILE A 153 -0.95 -7.50 59.28
N ARG A 154 -1.05 -8.83 59.16
CA ARG A 154 -0.04 -9.85 59.48
C ARG A 154 1.36 -9.42 59.03
N ARG A 155 2.19 -9.03 60.00
CA ARG A 155 3.54 -8.48 59.83
C ARG A 155 4.63 -9.51 59.50
N ASP A 156 4.33 -10.81 59.48
CA ASP A 156 5.42 -11.81 59.54
C ASP A 156 5.60 -12.68 58.28
N LYS A 157 4.90 -12.37 57.18
CA LYS A 157 4.99 -13.17 55.94
C LYS A 157 5.77 -12.52 54.79
N ALA A 158 6.24 -11.28 54.96
CA ALA A 158 7.05 -10.58 53.96
C ALA A 158 8.56 -10.68 54.21
N MET A 159 9.01 -11.04 55.42
CA MET A 159 10.44 -11.15 55.76
C MET A 159 10.97 -12.60 55.78
N SER A 160 10.10 -13.62 55.85
CA SER A 160 10.50 -15.03 55.81
C SER A 160 10.66 -15.62 54.40
N ALA A 161 10.44 -14.81 53.35
CA ALA A 161 10.47 -15.23 51.94
C ALA A 161 11.62 -14.60 51.12
N LEU A 162 12.55 -13.92 51.78
CA LEU A 162 13.76 -13.33 51.16
C LEU A 162 14.98 -14.17 51.57
N THR A 163 15.82 -14.51 50.60
CA THR A 163 17.10 -15.17 50.87
C THR A 163 18.13 -14.14 51.37
N ASP A 164 19.15 -14.55 52.12
CA ASP A 164 20.17 -13.65 52.68
C ASP A 164 20.81 -12.73 51.61
N THR A 165 20.93 -13.24 50.39
CA THR A 165 21.41 -12.50 49.23
C THR A 165 20.44 -11.41 48.73
N GLU A 166 19.13 -11.63 48.85
CA GLU A 166 18.09 -10.64 48.48
C GLU A 166 18.12 -9.45 49.45
N VAL A 167 18.36 -9.69 50.75
CA VAL A 167 18.47 -8.65 51.78
C VAL A 167 19.71 -7.78 51.57
N ILE A 168 20.87 -8.39 51.34
CA ILE A 168 22.14 -7.68 51.10
C ILE A 168 22.02 -6.71 49.91
N VAL A 169 21.32 -7.09 48.85
CA VAL A 169 21.17 -6.20 47.69
C VAL A 169 20.20 -5.06 47.97
N LEU A 170 19.11 -5.30 48.70
CA LEU A 170 18.17 -4.26 49.07
C LEU A 170 18.80 -3.23 50.01
N GLU A 171 19.61 -3.68 50.97
CA GLU A 171 20.38 -2.80 51.87
C GLU A 171 21.39 -1.95 51.09
N MET A 172 22.15 -2.57 50.19
CA MET A 172 23.12 -1.86 49.33
C MET A 172 22.45 -0.76 48.49
N LEU A 173 21.36 -1.09 47.81
CA LEU A 173 20.65 -0.12 46.94
C LEU A 173 19.97 1.00 47.76
N SER A 174 19.65 0.73 49.03
CA SER A 174 19.16 1.76 49.96
C SER A 174 20.26 2.72 50.40
N ALA A 175 21.47 2.22 50.66
CA ALA A 175 22.60 3.02 51.14
C ALA A 175 23.35 3.75 50.01
N GLU A 176 23.55 3.10 48.86
CA GLU A 176 24.46 3.57 47.81
C GLU A 176 23.73 4.09 46.56
N GLY A 177 22.39 4.00 46.52
CA GLY A 177 21.56 4.54 45.44
C GLY A 177 21.45 3.65 44.18
N PRO A 178 20.96 4.18 43.05
CA PRO A 178 20.61 3.38 41.88
C PRO A 178 21.84 2.80 41.19
N LYS A 179 21.92 1.46 41.12
CA LYS A 179 23.05 0.73 40.55
C LYS A 179 22.65 -0.23 39.44
N THR A 180 23.63 -0.61 38.66
CA THR A 180 23.50 -1.51 37.52
C THR A 180 23.80 -2.95 37.93
N ALA A 181 23.17 -3.95 37.30
CA ALA A 181 23.42 -5.37 37.62
C ALA A 181 24.90 -5.81 37.62
N PRO A 182 25.79 -5.30 36.73
CA PRO A 182 27.23 -5.58 36.80
C PRO A 182 27.94 -5.04 38.05
N GLU A 183 27.49 -3.90 38.59
CA GLU A 183 28.09 -3.26 39.77
C GLU A 183 27.67 -4.02 41.05
N ILE A 184 26.43 -4.51 41.08
CA ILE A 184 25.91 -5.33 42.19
C ILE A 184 26.64 -6.69 42.24
N LYS A 185 26.97 -7.26 41.07
CA LYS A 185 27.68 -8.55 40.92
C LYS A 185 29.02 -8.55 41.67
N ASP A 186 29.80 -7.47 41.57
CA ASP A 186 31.13 -7.39 42.20
C ASP A 186 31.05 -7.47 43.73
N ARG A 187 29.93 -7.03 44.33
CA ARG A 187 29.72 -7.05 45.79
C ARG A 187 29.11 -8.35 46.29
N VAL A 188 28.20 -8.94 45.53
CA VAL A 188 27.49 -10.17 45.92
C VAL A 188 28.28 -11.45 45.56
N ARG A 189 29.41 -11.31 44.85
CA ARG A 189 30.30 -12.41 44.40
C ARG A 189 29.55 -13.54 43.66
N LEU A 190 28.46 -13.21 42.99
CA LEU A 190 27.69 -14.14 42.15
C LEU A 190 28.03 -13.98 40.67
N SER A 191 27.61 -14.94 39.83
CA SER A 191 27.72 -14.77 38.38
C SER A 191 26.86 -13.61 37.88
N ARG A 192 27.26 -13.02 36.75
CA ARG A 192 26.51 -11.95 36.07
C ARG A 192 25.06 -12.36 35.78
N GLU A 193 24.85 -13.65 35.48
CA GLU A 193 23.54 -14.20 35.17
C GLU A 193 22.68 -14.37 36.43
N HIS A 194 23.23 -14.91 37.52
CA HIS A 194 22.50 -15.04 38.78
C HIS A 194 22.08 -13.68 39.33
N THR A 195 22.95 -12.67 39.23
CA THR A 195 22.64 -11.31 39.65
C THR A 195 21.51 -10.71 38.81
N ALA A 196 21.53 -10.90 37.49
CA ALA A 196 20.45 -10.43 36.61
C ALA A 196 19.12 -11.13 36.91
N ARG A 197 19.13 -12.45 37.17
CA ARG A 197 17.94 -13.20 37.59
C ARG A 197 17.40 -12.73 38.94
N LEU A 198 18.28 -12.42 39.90
CA LEU A 198 17.90 -11.88 41.20
C LEU A 198 17.25 -10.50 41.08
N MET A 199 17.83 -9.61 40.28
CA MET A 199 17.28 -8.26 40.06
C MET A 199 15.93 -8.31 39.35
N LYS A 200 15.77 -9.21 38.38
CA LYS A 200 14.47 -9.47 37.73
C LYS A 200 13.43 -9.96 38.75
N LYS A 201 13.79 -10.92 39.62
CA LYS A 201 12.92 -11.46 40.66
C LYS A 201 12.49 -10.39 41.67
N LEU A 202 13.41 -9.54 42.13
CA LEU A 202 13.09 -8.46 43.07
C LEU A 202 12.23 -7.35 42.44
N TYR A 203 12.41 -7.08 41.15
CA TYR A 203 11.53 -6.20 40.37
C TYR A 203 10.12 -6.79 40.24
N GLU A 204 9.99 -8.07 39.89
CA GLU A 204 8.68 -8.76 39.79
C GLU A 204 7.94 -8.84 41.13
N LYS A 205 8.67 -9.01 42.23
CA LYS A 205 8.11 -8.94 43.60
C LYS A 205 7.73 -7.52 44.03
N GLY A 206 8.05 -6.49 43.26
CA GLY A 206 7.71 -5.08 43.54
C GLY A 206 8.62 -4.38 44.54
N TYR A 207 9.80 -4.95 44.85
CA TYR A 207 10.75 -4.35 45.80
C TYR A 207 11.71 -3.34 45.15
N LEU A 208 11.95 -3.48 43.84
CA LEU A 208 12.81 -2.61 43.07
C LEU A 208 12.04 -1.95 41.92
N GLU A 209 12.47 -0.76 41.55
CA GLU A 209 12.09 -0.08 40.31
C GLU A 209 13.27 -0.12 39.34
N ARG A 210 12.98 -0.20 38.03
CA ARG A 210 14.01 -0.22 36.98
C ARG A 210 13.85 0.98 36.06
N GLU A 211 14.94 1.67 35.80
CA GLU A 211 15.00 2.73 34.79
C GLU A 211 15.27 2.08 33.43
N THR A 212 14.27 2.09 32.54
CA THR A 212 14.37 1.50 31.19
C THR A 212 15.04 2.41 30.17
N GLY A 213 15.54 3.58 30.60
CA GLY A 213 16.07 4.61 29.70
C GLY A 213 17.42 4.28 29.04
N LYS A 214 18.25 3.39 29.65
CA LYS A 214 19.56 2.98 29.11
C LYS A 214 19.85 1.51 29.48
N ILE A 215 20.55 0.80 28.58
CA ILE A 215 21.06 -0.55 28.83
C ILE A 215 22.55 -0.43 29.19
N PRO A 216 23.02 -1.08 30.28
CA PRO A 216 22.28 -1.96 31.17
C PRO A 216 21.39 -1.18 32.17
N PHE A 217 20.26 -1.78 32.56
CA PHE A 217 19.26 -1.13 33.42
C PHE A 217 19.81 -0.79 34.80
N ARG A 218 19.41 0.38 35.31
CA ARG A 218 19.64 0.81 36.69
C ARG A 218 18.45 0.42 37.55
N TYR A 219 18.75 -0.11 38.73
CA TYR A 219 17.76 -0.54 39.71
C TYR A 219 17.81 0.38 40.93
N SER A 220 16.65 0.81 41.41
CA SER A 220 16.47 1.62 42.63
C SER A 220 15.48 0.92 43.57
N VAL A 221 15.64 1.13 44.88
CA VAL A 221 14.69 0.62 45.89
C VAL A 221 13.45 1.49 45.91
N LYS A 222 12.26 0.89 45.89
CA LYS A 222 10.98 1.58 46.03
C LYS A 222 10.92 2.32 47.37
N GLU A 223 10.39 3.54 47.39
CA GLU A 223 10.33 4.39 48.60
C GLU A 223 9.59 3.75 49.79
N GLU A 224 8.61 2.88 49.52
CA GLU A 224 7.92 2.09 50.54
C GLU A 224 8.90 1.14 51.25
N MET A 225 9.80 0.49 50.51
CA MET A 225 10.78 -0.46 51.04
C MET A 225 11.90 0.21 51.82
N LYS A 226 12.31 1.43 51.44
CA LYS A 226 13.28 2.22 52.21
C LYS A 226 12.78 2.50 53.63
N LYS A 227 11.48 2.77 53.80
CA LYS A 227 10.85 2.98 55.12
C LYS A 227 10.84 1.71 55.97
N PHE A 228 10.67 0.55 55.35
CA PHE A 228 10.69 -0.74 56.06
C PHE A 228 12.10 -1.13 56.50
N LEU A 229 13.12 -0.90 55.67
CA LEU A 229 14.53 -1.22 56.00
C LEU A 229 15.10 -0.29 57.10
N ASN A 230 14.84 1.02 57.01
CA ASN A 230 15.32 1.97 58.02
C ASN A 230 14.65 1.75 59.40
N LYS A 231 13.42 1.23 59.43
CA LYS A 231 12.76 0.85 60.68
C LYS A 231 13.34 -0.44 61.27
N ALA A 232 13.68 -1.41 60.44
CA ALA A 232 14.32 -2.66 60.88
C ALA A 232 15.75 -2.44 61.41
N ALA A 233 16.52 -1.51 60.83
CA ALA A 233 17.86 -1.15 61.30
C ALA A 233 17.86 -0.45 62.67
N ASN A 234 16.79 0.27 63.02
CA ASN A 234 16.65 0.97 64.30
C ASN A 234 16.08 0.10 65.44
N GLU A 235 15.67 -1.14 65.18
CA GLU A 235 15.18 -2.09 66.20
C GLU A 235 16.24 -3.15 66.59
N GLN A 236 17.45 -3.08 66.02
CA GLN A 236 18.60 -3.96 66.35
C GLN A 236 19.74 -3.24 67.09
N MET A 237 19.47 -2.07 67.67
CA MET A 237 20.42 -1.31 68.50
C MET A 237 19.86 -1.08 69.91
#